data_AF-A0A0F5YL58-F1
#
_entry.id   AF-A0A0F5YL58-F1
#
_cell.length_a   1.000
_cell.length_b   1.000
_cell.length_c   1.000
_cell.angle_alpha   90.00
_cell.angle_beta   90.00
_cell.angle_gamma   90.00
#
_symmetry.space_group_name_H-M   'P 1'
#
loop_
_entity.id
_entity.type
_entity.pdbx_description
1 polymer ?
#
loop_
_entity_poly.entity_id
_entity_poly.type
_entity_poly.pdbx_seq_one_letter_code
_entity_poly.pdbx_strand_id
1 'polypeptide(L)'
;MKKLIGIITVAFVGLNVGLPAQALGTSGQDIVCGYKYKVGDSGWTNGTTGSTTRQNARLSRTQILAGLESEATDSGESFDVAYLGCRDPYGHN
;
A
#
# COMPACT_ATOMS: atom_id res chain seq x y z
N MET A 1 -45.98 -20.68 -12.91
CA MET A 1 -45.54 -20.01 -11.67
C MET A 1 -44.16 -19.42 -11.89
N LYS A 2 -44.07 -18.10 -12.10
CA LYS A 2 -42.80 -17.37 -12.32
C LYS A 2 -42.24 -16.97 -10.95
N LYS A 3 -41.11 -17.54 -10.54
CA LYS A 3 -40.30 -17.00 -9.44
C LYS A 3 -39.11 -16.28 -10.07
N LEU A 4 -39.25 -14.96 -10.22
CA LEU A 4 -38.14 -14.06 -10.54
C LEU A 4 -37.51 -13.67 -9.22
N ILE A 5 -36.39 -14.33 -8.90
CA ILE A 5 -35.51 -13.90 -7.82
C ILE A 5 -34.72 -12.73 -8.40
N GLY A 6 -35.11 -11.51 -8.00
CA GLY A 6 -34.42 -10.29 -8.37
C GLY A 6 -33.03 -10.28 -7.75
N ILE A 7 -32.01 -10.21 -8.60
CA ILE A 7 -30.62 -10.02 -8.21
C ILE A 7 -30.50 -8.58 -7.70
N ILE A 8 -30.25 -8.41 -6.40
CA ILE A 8 -29.86 -7.13 -5.83
C ILE A 8 -28.39 -6.94 -6.20
N THR A 9 -28.14 -6.23 -7.29
CA THR A 9 -26.82 -5.71 -7.62
C THR A 9 -26.46 -4.64 -6.60
N VAL A 10 -25.69 -5.03 -5.59
CA VAL A 10 -24.98 -4.07 -4.73
C VAL A 10 -23.86 -3.49 -5.58
N ALA A 11 -24.16 -2.37 -6.24
CA ALA A 11 -23.13 -1.52 -6.81
C ALA A 11 -22.34 -0.93 -5.64
N PHE A 12 -21.20 -1.55 -5.32
CA PHE A 12 -20.15 -0.85 -4.61
C PHE A 12 -19.72 0.29 -5.52
N VAL A 13 -20.33 1.46 -5.34
CA VAL A 13 -19.74 2.73 -5.73
C VAL A 13 -18.48 2.81 -4.90
N GLY A 14 -17.40 2.24 -5.44
CA GLY A 14 -16.07 2.34 -4.90
C GLY A 14 -15.80 3.83 -4.78
N LEU A 15 -15.98 4.32 -3.55
CA LEU A 15 -15.58 5.65 -3.16
C LEU A 15 -14.08 5.67 -3.40
N ASN A 16 -13.69 6.14 -4.58
CA ASN A 16 -12.35 6.60 -4.91
C ASN A 16 -12.10 7.83 -4.04
N VAL A 17 -12.05 7.63 -2.73
CA VAL A 17 -11.25 8.45 -1.86
C VAL A 17 -9.81 8.09 -2.20
N GLY A 18 -9.36 8.62 -3.33
CA GLY A 18 -7.97 8.96 -3.51
C GLY A 18 -7.63 9.93 -2.40
N LEU A 19 -7.38 9.39 -1.20
CA LEU A 19 -6.67 10.13 -0.19
C LEU A 19 -5.39 10.58 -0.91
N PRO A 20 -5.14 11.89 -1.01
CA PRO A 20 -3.86 12.33 -1.51
C PRO A 20 -2.84 11.64 -0.63
N ALA A 21 -1.98 10.83 -1.25
CA ALA A 21 -0.81 10.29 -0.58
C ALA A 21 -0.17 11.51 0.06
N GLN A 22 -0.33 11.64 1.38
CA GLN A 22 0.37 12.63 2.15
C GLN A 22 1.80 12.14 2.10
N ALA A 23 2.50 12.52 1.02
CA ALA A 23 3.92 12.67 1.03
C ALA A 23 4.17 13.71 2.12
N LEU A 24 4.25 13.22 3.36
CA LEU A 24 4.85 13.91 4.48
C LEU A 24 6.29 14.15 4.03
N GLY A 25 6.47 15.26 3.31
CA GLY A 25 7.75 15.85 3.02
C GLY A 25 8.32 16.33 4.34
N THR A 26 8.86 15.38 5.11
CA THR A 26 9.71 15.67 6.25
C THR A 26 11.12 15.82 5.71
N SER A 27 11.56 17.07 5.63
CA SER A 27 12.96 17.45 5.57
C SER A 27 13.78 16.56 6.53
N GLY A 28 14.70 15.74 6.00
CA GLY A 28 15.60 14.89 6.80
C GLY A 28 15.55 13.37 6.56
N GLN A 29 14.95 12.88 5.46
CA GLN A 29 15.01 11.46 5.13
C GLN A 29 16.23 11.14 4.25
N ASP A 30 17.31 10.72 4.88
CA ASP A 30 18.57 10.32 4.21
C ASP A 30 18.42 9.01 3.40
N ILE A 31 17.41 8.18 3.70
CA ILE A 31 17.13 6.95 2.95
C ILE A 31 15.63 6.77 2.73
N VAL A 32 15.24 6.57 1.47
CA VAL A 32 13.87 6.28 1.04
C VAL A 32 13.80 4.87 0.44
N CYS A 33 12.92 4.04 0.98
CA CYS A 33 12.61 2.70 0.50
C CYS A 33 11.27 2.68 -0.25
N GLY A 34 11.31 2.28 -1.52
CA GLY A 34 10.12 2.10 -2.35
C GLY A 34 9.56 0.69 -2.28
N TYR A 35 8.25 0.57 -2.46
CA TYR A 35 7.53 -0.69 -2.58
C TYR A 35 6.28 -0.52 -3.43
N LYS A 36 5.76 -1.63 -3.93
CA LYS A 36 4.41 -1.72 -4.48
C LYS A 36 3.70 -2.88 -3.81
N TYR A 37 2.40 -2.74 -3.61
CA TYR A 37 1.56 -3.83 -3.11
C TYR A 37 0.27 -3.91 -3.92
N LYS A 38 -0.38 -5.07 -3.93
CA LYS A 38 -1.73 -5.25 -4.44
C LYS A 38 -2.52 -6.12 -3.47
N VAL A 39 -3.82 -5.87 -3.41
CA VAL A 39 -4.78 -6.61 -2.58
C VAL A 39 -5.81 -7.27 -3.49
N GLY A 40 -5.96 -8.59 -3.44
CA GLY A 40 -6.86 -9.30 -4.34
C GLY A 40 -6.54 -9.05 -5.82
N ASP A 41 -7.59 -8.82 -6.60
CA ASP A 41 -7.51 -8.48 -8.02
C ASP A 41 -7.33 -6.98 -8.31
N SER A 42 -7.01 -6.18 -7.28
CA SER A 42 -6.76 -4.75 -7.46
C SER A 42 -5.44 -4.47 -8.20
N GLY A 43 -5.35 -3.26 -8.76
CA GLY A 43 -4.12 -2.77 -9.37
C GLY A 43 -3.01 -2.54 -8.34
N TRP A 44 -1.76 -2.54 -8.81
CA TRP A 44 -0.60 -2.23 -7.95
C TRP A 44 -0.66 -0.80 -7.42
N THR A 45 -0.58 -0.66 -6.10
CA THR A 45 -0.45 0.61 -5.40
C THR A 45 1.02 0.85 -5.05
N ASN A 46 1.53 2.05 -5.35
CA ASN A 46 2.90 2.43 -5.02
C ASN A 46 2.96 3.04 -3.63
N GLY A 47 4.01 2.70 -2.88
CA GLY A 47 4.30 3.30 -1.58
C GLY A 47 5.78 3.60 -1.41
N THR A 48 6.06 4.59 -0.57
CA THR A 48 7.41 4.94 -0.15
C THR A 48 7.41 5.22 1.34
N THR A 49 8.48 4.84 2.01
CA THR A 49 8.78 5.28 3.38
C THR A 49 10.25 5.63 3.45
N GLY A 50 10.66 6.41 4.43
CA GLY A 50 12.07 6.64 4.66
C GLY A 50 12.38 7.05 6.07
N SER A 51 13.67 7.17 6.32
CA SER A 51 14.25 7.38 7.63
C SER A 51 15.68 7.90 7.47
N THR A 52 16.33 8.21 8.59
CA THR A 52 17.74 8.62 8.65
C THR A 52 18.71 7.47 8.36
N THR A 53 18.27 6.21 8.51
CA THR A 53 19.08 5.03 8.20
C THR A 53 18.34 4.04 7.30
N ARG A 54 19.11 3.28 6.51
CA ARG A 54 18.54 2.24 5.62
C ARG A 54 17.84 1.13 6.41
N GLN A 55 18.34 0.79 7.59
CA GLN A 55 17.71 -0.21 8.45
C GLN A 55 16.34 0.28 8.95
N ASN A 56 16.27 1.51 9.45
CA ASN A 56 15.01 2.08 9.95
C ASN A 56 13.98 2.26 8.84
N ALA A 57 14.40 2.70 7.65
CA ALA A 57 13.52 2.82 6.49
C ALA A 57 12.95 1.44 6.08
N ARG A 58 13.76 0.38 6.12
CA ARG A 58 13.30 -1.00 5.88
C ARG A 58 12.33 -1.49 6.96
N LEU A 59 12.63 -1.23 8.23
CA LEU A 59 11.76 -1.61 9.35
C LEU A 59 10.39 -0.92 9.25
N SER A 60 10.37 0.39 9.01
CA SER A 60 9.13 1.13 8.79
C SER A 60 8.33 0.56 7.62
N ARG A 61 8.99 0.24 6.51
CA ARG A 61 8.34 -0.38 5.35
C ARG A 61 7.68 -1.71 5.72
N THR A 62 8.41 -2.56 6.44
CA THR A 62 7.90 -3.87 6.88
C THR A 62 6.69 -3.70 7.81
N GLN A 63 6.72 -2.75 8.74
CA GLN A 63 5.59 -2.49 9.65
C GLN A 63 4.33 -2.05 8.88
N ILE A 64 4.49 -1.15 7.90
CA ILE A 64 3.37 -0.69 7.06
C ILE A 64 2.79 -1.86 6.27
N LEU A 65 3.64 -2.65 5.61
CA LEU A 65 3.20 -3.79 4.80
C LEU A 65 2.53 -4.87 5.65
N ALA A 66 3.01 -5.13 6.87
CA ALA A 66 2.40 -6.08 7.78
C ALA A 66 0.99 -5.66 8.20
N GLY A 67 0.75 -4.36 8.40
CA GLY A 67 -0.59 -3.84 8.67
C GLY A 67 -1.53 -4.08 7.48
N LEU A 68 -1.08 -3.74 6.27
CA LEU A 68 -1.85 -3.94 5.04
C LEU A 68 -2.13 -5.43 4.75
N GLU A 69 -1.15 -6.30 5.01
CA GLU A 69 -1.30 -7.75 4.87
C GLU A 69 -2.32 -8.30 5.87
N SER A 70 -2.31 -7.82 7.12
CA SER A 70 -3.30 -8.19 8.13
C SER A 70 -4.71 -7.77 7.69
N GLU A 71 -4.89 -6.52 7.24
CA GLU A 71 -6.18 -6.02 6.77
C GLU A 71 -6.71 -6.81 5.55
N ALA A 72 -5.84 -7.17 4.62
CA ALA A 72 -6.19 -8.02 3.47
C ALA A 72 -6.60 -9.42 3.93
N THR A 73 -5.83 -10.03 4.85
CA THR A 73 -6.11 -11.36 5.40
C THR A 73 -7.43 -11.39 6.17
N ASP A 74 -7.70 -10.37 6.99
CA ASP A 74 -8.94 -10.23 7.75
C ASP A 74 -10.16 -10.04 6.83
N SER A 75 -9.94 -9.49 5.63
CA SER A 75 -10.95 -9.33 4.58
C SER A 75 -11.08 -10.55 3.66
N GLY A 76 -10.24 -11.58 3.82
CA GLY A 76 -10.21 -12.76 2.96
C GLY A 76 -9.60 -12.51 1.57
N GLU A 77 -8.87 -11.42 1.41
CA GLU A 77 -8.21 -11.03 0.15
C GLU A 77 -6.75 -11.49 0.13
N SER A 78 -6.19 -11.71 -1.06
CA SER A 78 -4.76 -11.98 -1.21
C SER A 78 -3.93 -10.71 -1.05
N PHE A 79 -2.69 -10.84 -0.57
CA PHE A 79 -1.76 -9.72 -0.44
C PHE A 79 -0.45 -10.06 -1.14
N ASP A 80 -0.02 -9.21 -2.07
CA ASP A 80 1.23 -9.38 -2.80
C ASP A 80 2.06 -8.10 -2.71
N VAL A 81 3.38 -8.25 -2.58
CA VAL A 81 4.32 -7.13 -2.44
C VAL A 81 5.53 -7.27 -3.35
N ALA A 82 5.95 -6.14 -3.93
CA ALA A 82 7.19 -5.99 -4.68
C ALA A 82 8.06 -4.89 -4.08
N TYR A 83 9.30 -5.23 -3.72
CA TYR A 83 10.26 -4.29 -3.14
C TYR A 83 11.04 -3.56 -4.24
N LEU A 84 10.99 -2.22 -4.26
CA LEU A 84 11.68 -1.40 -5.26
C LEU A 84 13.09 -0.94 -4.82
N GLY A 85 13.59 -1.49 -3.72
CA GLY A 85 14.87 -1.11 -3.14
C GLY A 85 14.81 0.14 -2.28
N CYS A 86 15.97 0.55 -1.76
CA CYS A 86 16.14 1.76 -0.96
C CYS A 86 17.25 2.60 -1.56
N ARG A 87 17.01 3.90 -1.69
CA ARG A 87 17.96 4.88 -2.23
C ARG A 87 18.14 6.02 -1.24
N ASP A 88 19.32 6.60 -1.23
CA ASP A 88 19.52 7.93 -0.68
C ASP A 88 18.99 8.95 -1.72
N PRO A 89 17.95 9.74 -1.41
CA PRO A 89 17.42 10.72 -2.36
C PRO A 89 18.38 11.90 -2.61
N TYR A 90 19.39 12.12 -1.76
CA TYR A 90 20.38 13.19 -1.88
C TYR A 90 21.73 12.70 -2.46
N GLY A 91 21.93 11.39 -2.56
CA GLY A 91 23.07 10.80 -3.29
C GLY A 91 24.42 10.96 -2.58
N HIS A 92 24.44 11.09 -1.25
CA HIS A 92 25.67 11.08 -0.48
C HIS A 92 26.19 9.63 -0.38
N ASN A 93 26.89 9.17 -1.44
CA ASN A 93 27.75 7.98 -1.38
C ASN A 93 29.09 8.32 -0.75
#